data_AF-A0A7W0N7T9-F1
#
_entry.id   AF-A0A7W0N7T9-F1
#
_cell.length_a   1.000
_cell.length_b   1.000
_cell.length_c   1.000
_cell.angle_alpha   90.00
_cell.angle_beta   90.00
_cell.angle_gamma   90.00
#
_symmetry.space_group_name_H-M   'P 1'
#
loop_
_entity.id
_entity.type
_entity.pdbx_description
1 polymer ?
#
loop_
_entity_poly.entity_id
_entity_poly.type
_entity_poly.pdbx_seq_one_letter_code
_entity_poly.pdbx_strand_id
1 'polypeptide(L)'
;MALGGLIFLINIAAVIDKTSAQTTQSAAPPNKTSKVDRSRLEVIEELSESLANDLLELSVAARDRDLSLTAEFFPVQLTAKPFPSSPSATKTQIKWVDAHNWETPGGKIINASGNPASAGKITSKAFLVDWSEFLEHFSEIEDARFKVKEA
;
A
#
# COMPACT_ATOMS: atom_id res chain seq x y z
N MET A 1 -28.68 23.79 2.59
CA MET A 1 -29.19 22.69 1.75
C MET A 1 -28.05 22.33 0.81
N ALA A 2 -27.29 21.29 1.13
CA ALA A 2 -27.57 19.88 0.82
C ALA A 2 -26.94 19.49 -0.53
N LEU A 3 -26.02 18.51 -0.43
CA LEU A 3 -25.65 17.45 -1.39
C LEU A 3 -25.20 17.88 -2.80
N GLY A 4 -24.24 17.25 -3.46
CA GLY A 4 -23.59 15.96 -3.27
C GLY A 4 -22.68 15.77 -4.50
N GLY A 5 -21.51 15.18 -4.35
CA GLY A 5 -21.34 13.78 -4.73
C GLY A 5 -21.32 13.59 -6.25
N LEU A 6 -20.19 13.93 -6.89
CA LEU A 6 -19.98 13.56 -8.30
C LEU A 6 -19.48 12.11 -8.35
N ILE A 7 -20.43 11.18 -8.39
CA ILE A 7 -20.19 9.78 -8.72
C ILE A 7 -20.06 9.69 -10.25
N PHE A 8 -18.86 9.38 -10.74
CA PHE A 8 -18.69 8.92 -12.12
C PHE A 8 -19.11 7.45 -12.19
N LEU A 9 -20.37 7.21 -12.56
CA LEU A 9 -20.83 5.93 -13.09
C LEU A 9 -20.85 6.04 -14.62
N ILE A 10 -19.83 5.50 -15.28
CA ILE A 10 -19.93 5.24 -16.72
C ILE A 10 -20.79 3.98 -16.87
N ASN A 11 -22.08 4.21 -17.11
CA ASN A 11 -22.99 3.22 -17.67
C ASN A 11 -22.60 3.00 -19.14
N ILE A 12 -22.08 1.82 -19.47
CA ILE A 12 -22.00 1.40 -20.88
C ILE A 12 -23.33 0.74 -21.22
N ALA A 13 -24.05 1.38 -22.14
CA ALA A 13 -25.31 0.94 -22.69
C ALA A 13 -25.19 -0.45 -23.33
N ALA A 14 -26.18 -1.28 -23.05
CA ALA A 14 -26.42 -2.52 -23.76
C ALA A 14 -26.77 -2.24 -25.22
N VAL A 15 -26.08 -2.92 -26.14
CA VAL A 15 -26.63 -3.28 -27.45
C VAL A 15 -26.79 -4.79 -27.44
N ILE A 16 -28.04 -5.22 -27.41
CA ILE A 16 -28.45 -6.59 -27.66
C ILE A 16 -28.45 -6.75 -29.18
N ASP A 17 -27.66 -7.68 -29.70
CA ASP A 17 -28.00 -8.31 -30.97
C ASP A 17 -27.90 -9.83 -30.81
N LYS A 18 -29.05 -10.48 -30.99
CA LYS A 18 -29.20 -11.93 -31.02
C LYS A 18 -29.02 -12.35 -32.46
N THR A 19 -27.96 -13.08 -32.78
CA THR A 19 -27.97 -13.93 -33.98
C THR A 19 -27.19 -15.21 -33.72
N SER A 20 -27.93 -16.30 -33.66
CA SER A 20 -27.39 -17.66 -33.67
C SER A 20 -26.78 -17.97 -35.03
N ALA A 21 -25.53 -18.45 -35.06
CA ALA A 21 -24.99 -19.21 -36.19
C ALA A 21 -23.98 -20.25 -35.68
N GLN A 22 -24.06 -21.40 -36.32
CA GLN A 22 -23.63 -22.73 -35.90
C GLN A 22 -22.17 -23.02 -36.29
N THR A 23 -21.49 -23.82 -35.45
CA THR A 23 -20.40 -24.78 -35.79
C THR A 23 -19.15 -24.29 -36.53
N THR A 24 -18.03 -24.30 -35.79
CA THR A 24 -16.88 -25.14 -36.16
C THR A 24 -16.15 -25.53 -34.88
N GLN A 25 -16.30 -26.80 -34.50
CA GLN A 25 -15.63 -27.41 -33.36
C GLN A 25 -14.17 -27.64 -33.76
N SER A 26 -13.35 -26.60 -33.61
CA SER A 26 -11.90 -26.70 -33.72
C SER A 26 -11.40 -27.35 -32.44
N ALA A 27 -10.75 -28.51 -32.57
CA ALA A 27 -10.27 -29.31 -31.44
C ALA A 27 -9.50 -28.44 -30.44
N ALA A 28 -9.99 -28.37 -29.21
CA ALA A 28 -9.29 -27.70 -28.13
C ALA A 28 -7.93 -28.39 -27.94
N PRO A 29 -6.80 -27.65 -27.84
CA PRO A 29 -5.55 -28.24 -27.41
C PRO A 29 -5.79 -28.91 -26.04
N PRO A 30 -5.15 -30.06 -25.76
CA PRO A 30 -5.39 -30.81 -24.54
C PRO A 30 -5.23 -29.87 -23.35
N ASN A 31 -6.32 -29.75 -22.59
CA ASN A 31 -6.39 -28.97 -21.37
C ASN A 31 -5.27 -29.52 -20.47
N LYS A 32 -4.16 -28.78 -20.36
CA LYS A 32 -3.11 -29.11 -19.41
C LYS A 32 -3.77 -28.96 -18.04
N THR A 33 -4.23 -30.07 -17.49
CA THR A 33 -4.58 -30.17 -16.09
C THR A 33 -3.29 -29.92 -15.32
N SER A 34 -3.01 -28.65 -15.06
CA SER A 34 -1.99 -28.23 -14.11
C SER A 34 -2.40 -28.85 -12.78
N LYS A 35 -1.80 -30.01 -12.47
CA LYS A 35 -1.99 -30.69 -11.20
C LYS A 35 -1.59 -29.69 -10.12
N VAL A 36 -2.57 -29.26 -9.32
CA VAL A 36 -2.34 -28.31 -8.24
C VAL A 36 -1.30 -28.92 -7.30
N ASP A 37 -0.20 -28.20 -7.12
CA ASP A 37 0.86 -28.58 -6.20
C ASP A 37 0.40 -28.24 -4.77
N ARG A 38 -0.08 -29.27 -4.05
CA ARG A 38 -0.61 -29.12 -2.69
C ARG A 38 0.46 -28.66 -1.71
N SER A 39 1.68 -29.19 -1.82
CA SER A 39 2.78 -28.83 -0.93
C SER A 39 3.15 -27.35 -1.08
N ARG A 40 3.08 -26.81 -2.30
CA ARG A 40 3.26 -25.37 -2.52
C ARG A 40 2.13 -24.53 -1.91
N LEU A 41 0.89 -25.02 -1.94
CA LEU A 41 -0.24 -24.31 -1.33
C LEU A 41 -0.11 -24.24 0.20
N GLU A 42 0.29 -25.33 0.84
CA GLU A 42 0.53 -25.37 2.30
C GLU A 42 1.59 -24.33 2.72
N VAL A 43 2.69 -24.23 1.97
CA VAL A 43 3.72 -23.21 2.23
C VAL A 43 3.19 -21.79 2.04
N ILE A 44 2.37 -21.56 1.00
CA ILE A 44 1.76 -20.24 0.76
C ILE A 44 0.80 -19.88 1.89
N GLU A 45 0.00 -20.84 2.37
CA GLU A 45 -0.93 -20.65 3.49
C GLU A 45 -0.16 -20.25 4.75
N GLU A 46 0.86 -21.02 5.13
CA GLU A 46 1.70 -20.73 6.30
C GLU A 46 2.37 -19.35 6.21
N LEU A 47 2.95 -19.00 5.05
CA LEU A 47 3.56 -17.69 4.84
C LEU A 47 2.53 -16.56 4.86
N SER A 48 1.33 -16.79 4.33
CA SER A 48 0.26 -15.80 4.31
C SER A 48 -0.31 -15.55 5.71
N GLU A 49 -0.41 -16.59 6.54
CA GLU A 49 -0.81 -16.50 7.93
C GLU A 49 0.25 -15.74 8.75
N SER A 50 1.53 -16.10 8.59
CA SER A 50 2.64 -15.37 9.22
C SER A 50 2.63 -13.89 8.83
N LEU A 51 2.48 -13.58 7.54
CA LEU A 51 2.42 -12.20 7.05
C LEU A 51 1.23 -11.44 7.64
N ALA A 52 0.06 -12.07 7.75
CA ALA A 52 -1.11 -11.44 8.35
C ALA A 52 -0.88 -11.10 9.83
N ASN A 53 -0.21 -11.98 10.57
CA ASN A 53 0.16 -11.75 11.96
C ASN A 53 1.19 -10.61 12.08
N ASP A 54 2.25 -10.61 11.27
CA ASP A 54 3.27 -9.56 11.28
C ASP A 54 2.66 -8.17 10.96
N LEU A 55 1.74 -8.11 9.99
CA LEU A 55 1.05 -6.85 9.66
C LEU A 55 0.11 -6.37 10.78
N LEU A 56 -0.48 -7.30 11.53
CA LEU A 56 -1.30 -6.96 12.70
C LEU A 56 -0.41 -6.39 13.81
N GLU A 57 0.71 -7.03 14.12
CA GLU A 57 1.65 -6.57 15.14
C GLU A 57 2.28 -5.22 14.77
N LEU A 58 2.69 -5.05 13.50
CA LEU A 58 3.16 -3.77 12.98
C LEU A 58 2.08 -2.68 13.12
N SER A 59 0.79 -3.02 12.95
CA SER A 59 -0.31 -2.08 13.13
C SER A 59 -0.46 -1.60 14.57
N VAL A 60 -0.30 -2.51 15.54
CA VAL A 60 -0.28 -2.18 16.96
C VAL A 60 0.94 -1.33 17.31
N ALA A 61 2.14 -1.72 16.86
CA ALA A 61 3.37 -0.97 17.10
C ALA A 61 3.30 0.46 16.53
N ALA A 62 2.76 0.63 15.32
CA ALA A 62 2.55 1.93 14.70
C ALA A 62 1.54 2.79 15.47
N ARG A 63 0.42 2.20 15.92
CA ARG A 63 -0.59 2.88 16.73
C ARG A 63 0.00 3.41 18.03
N ASP A 64 0.79 2.59 18.71
CA ASP A 64 1.40 2.91 20.01
C ASP A 64 2.68 3.77 19.87
N ARG A 65 3.07 4.10 18.63
CA ARG A 65 4.31 4.81 18.27
C ARG A 65 5.57 4.14 18.81
N ASP A 66 5.56 2.82 18.95
CA ASP A 66 6.73 2.05 19.38
C ASP A 66 7.69 1.86 18.21
N LEU A 67 8.64 2.79 18.07
CA LEU A 67 9.66 2.73 17.01
C LEU A 67 10.62 1.55 17.16
N SER A 68 10.86 1.08 18.39
CA SER A 68 11.80 -0.02 18.62
C SER A 68 11.20 -1.31 18.07
N LEU A 69 9.95 -1.59 18.43
CA LEU A 69 9.20 -2.73 17.92
C LEU A 69 8.92 -2.60 16.42
N THR A 70 8.55 -1.40 15.95
CA THR A 70 8.34 -1.14 14.51
C THR A 70 9.59 -1.48 13.70
N ALA A 71 10.80 -1.19 14.22
CA ALA A 71 12.04 -1.43 13.51
C ALA A 71 12.33 -2.91 13.22
N GLU A 72 11.81 -3.83 14.03
CA GLU A 72 12.01 -5.28 13.88
C GLU A 72 11.37 -5.83 12.60
N PHE A 73 10.30 -5.20 12.12
CA PHE A 73 9.59 -5.58 10.89
C PHE A 73 10.28 -5.11 9.60
N PHE A 74 11.33 -4.29 9.68
CA PHE A 74 12.02 -3.76 8.52
C PHE A 74 13.43 -4.34 8.38
N PRO A 75 13.83 -4.82 7.19
CA PRO A 75 15.22 -5.20 6.95
C PRO A 75 16.14 -3.98 7.02
N VAL A 76 17.43 -4.20 7.28
CA VAL A 76 18.44 -3.13 7.42
C VAL A 76 18.45 -2.14 6.25
N GLN A 77 18.19 -2.63 5.04
CA GLN A 77 18.05 -1.82 3.83
C GLN A 77 16.72 -2.10 3.13
N LEU A 78 16.08 -1.03 2.68
CA LEU A 78 14.81 -1.03 1.98
C LEU A 78 15.01 -0.57 0.55
N THR A 79 14.30 -1.20 -0.39
CA THR A 79 14.13 -0.62 -1.73
C THR A 79 12.86 0.21 -1.70
N ALA A 80 13.01 1.52 -1.46
CA ALA A 80 11.88 2.41 -1.26
C ALA A 80 12.18 3.82 -1.75
N LYS A 81 11.11 4.60 -1.95
CA LYS A 81 11.21 6.04 -2.08
C LYS A 81 11.29 6.67 -0.68
N PRO A 82 11.88 7.87 -0.55
CA PRO A 82 11.74 8.69 0.65
C PRO A 82 10.31 8.75 1.18
N PHE A 83 10.15 8.70 2.50
CA PHE A 83 8.83 8.74 3.11
C PHE A 83 8.36 10.21 3.24
N PRO A 84 7.11 10.53 2.88
CA PRO A 84 6.63 11.91 2.94
C PRO A 84 6.15 12.26 4.36
N SER A 85 7.02 12.86 5.17
CA SER A 85 6.72 13.28 6.55
C SER A 85 6.44 14.77 6.73
N SER A 86 6.72 15.62 5.72
CA SER A 86 6.54 17.07 5.85
C SER A 86 5.18 17.52 5.32
N PRO A 87 4.34 18.21 6.11
CA PRO A 87 3.05 18.71 5.62
C PRO A 87 3.23 19.91 4.70
N SER A 88 2.48 19.96 3.59
CA SER A 88 2.39 21.16 2.76
C SER A 88 1.56 22.24 3.45
N ALA A 89 1.46 23.42 2.83
CA ALA A 89 0.53 24.46 3.30
C ALA A 89 -0.92 23.94 3.36
N THR A 90 -1.57 24.18 4.50
CA THR A 90 -2.96 23.83 4.77
C THR A 90 -3.93 24.67 3.92
N LYS A 91 -4.94 24.01 3.36
CA LYS A 91 -6.01 24.62 2.55
C LYS A 91 -7.37 24.23 3.11
N THR A 92 -8.18 25.22 3.45
CA THR A 92 -9.58 25.03 3.86
C THR A 92 -10.40 24.47 2.71
N GLN A 93 -11.01 23.30 2.93
CA GLN A 93 -11.90 22.64 1.98
C GLN A 93 -13.34 23.12 2.19
N ILE A 94 -13.78 23.11 3.44
CA ILE A 94 -15.05 23.67 3.91
C ILE A 94 -14.81 24.27 5.30
N LYS A 95 -15.74 25.09 5.82
CA LYS A 95 -15.56 25.95 7.02
C LYS A 95 -14.81 25.36 8.23
N TRP A 96 -14.90 24.06 8.47
CA TRP A 96 -14.28 23.35 9.60
C TRP A 96 -13.43 22.14 9.17
N VAL A 97 -13.15 22.00 7.87
CA VAL A 97 -12.28 20.95 7.32
C VAL A 97 -11.15 21.61 6.56
N ASP A 98 -9.95 21.31 7.00
CA ASP A 98 -8.72 21.68 6.33
C ASP A 98 -8.05 20.43 5.75
N ALA A 99 -7.30 20.62 4.66
CA ALA A 99 -6.50 19.56 4.06
C ALA A 99 -5.12 20.09 3.65
N HIS A 100 -4.12 19.24 3.75
CA HIS A 100 -2.79 19.47 3.19
C HIS A 100 -2.29 18.18 2.54
N ASN A 101 -1.27 18.32 1.69
CA ASN A 101 -0.53 17.19 1.16
C ASN A 101 0.65 16.85 2.08
N TRP A 102 1.29 15.72 1.78
CA TRP A 102 2.53 15.30 2.41
C TRP A 102 3.65 15.34 1.38
N GLU A 103 4.77 15.93 1.76
CA GLU A 103 5.98 16.10 0.98
C GLU A 103 7.11 15.35 1.65
N THR A 104 8.06 14.90 0.83
CA THR A 104 9.33 14.37 1.36
C THR A 104 10.11 15.53 1.97
N PRO A 105 10.68 15.39 3.18
CA PRO A 105 11.51 16.43 3.76
C PRO A 105 12.54 16.92 2.75
N GLY A 106 12.58 18.23 2.49
CA GLY A 106 13.45 18.86 1.49
C GLY A 106 14.96 18.73 1.76
N GLY A 107 15.37 17.90 2.72
CA GLY A 107 16.75 17.59 3.06
C GLY A 107 17.11 16.18 2.60
N LYS A 108 18.19 16.08 1.81
CA LYS A 108 18.81 14.85 1.28
C LYS A 108 18.56 13.62 2.17
N ILE A 109 17.65 12.73 1.78
CA ILE A 109 17.73 11.34 2.24
C ILE A 109 19.10 10.86 1.80
N ILE A 110 19.94 10.41 2.72
CA ILE A 110 21.28 9.94 2.39
C ILE A 110 21.23 8.44 2.20
N ASN A 111 21.62 7.96 1.01
CA ASN A 111 21.81 6.53 0.81
C ASN A 111 22.95 6.01 1.73
N ALA A 112 23.18 4.71 1.76
CA ALA A 112 24.25 4.11 2.56
C ALA A 112 25.67 4.68 2.26
N SER A 113 25.82 5.45 1.18
CA SER A 113 27.05 6.12 0.73
C SER A 113 27.07 7.64 0.97
N GLY A 114 26.07 8.21 1.64
CA GLY A 114 26.03 9.64 1.98
C GLY A 114 25.54 10.58 0.86
N ASN A 115 24.95 10.06 -0.21
CA ASN A 115 24.44 10.85 -1.34
C ASN A 115 22.91 11.05 -1.27
N PRO A 116 22.36 12.16 -1.79
CA PRO A 116 20.92 12.35 -1.93
C PRO A 116 20.26 11.16 -2.66
N ALA A 117 19.35 10.48 -1.97
CA ALA A 117 18.64 9.31 -2.41
C ALA A 117 17.42 9.78 -3.20
N SER A 118 17.62 10.02 -4.50
CA SER A 118 16.56 9.74 -5.47
C SER A 118 16.27 8.24 -5.44
N ALA A 119 15.00 7.83 -5.43
CA ALA A 119 14.49 6.45 -5.46
C ALA A 119 15.56 5.33 -5.55
N GLY A 120 15.75 4.53 -4.48
CA GLY A 120 16.82 3.54 -4.42
C GLY A 120 16.87 2.76 -3.11
N LYS A 121 18.07 2.29 -2.73
CA LYS A 121 18.29 1.62 -1.43
C LYS A 121 18.41 2.67 -0.32
N ILE A 122 17.47 2.67 0.62
CA ILE A 122 17.49 3.49 1.84
C ILE A 122 17.72 2.59 3.07
N THR A 123 18.24 3.14 4.15
CA THR A 123 18.36 2.37 5.40
C THR A 123 17.02 2.36 6.12
N SER A 124 16.68 1.26 6.82
CA SER A 124 15.48 1.21 7.67
C SER A 124 15.50 2.33 8.72
N LYS A 125 16.66 2.62 9.31
CA LYS A 125 16.82 3.73 10.25
C LYS A 125 16.39 5.08 9.67
N ALA A 126 16.82 5.41 8.45
CA ALA A 126 16.43 6.67 7.82
C ALA A 126 14.93 6.72 7.53
N PHE A 127 14.35 5.62 7.04
CA PHE A 127 12.92 5.51 6.82
C PHE A 127 12.10 5.67 8.10
N LEU A 128 12.55 5.07 9.20
CA LEU A 128 11.84 5.10 10.48
C LEU A 128 11.89 6.47 11.17
N VAL A 129 12.91 7.29 10.88
CA VAL A 129 12.94 8.69 11.32
C VAL A 129 11.80 9.46 10.66
N ASP A 130 11.70 9.41 9.33
CA ASP A 130 10.62 10.09 8.60
C ASP A 130 9.23 9.52 8.99
N TRP A 131 9.13 8.21 9.20
CA TRP A 131 7.91 7.56 9.69
C TRP A 131 7.48 8.12 11.06
N SER A 132 8.42 8.26 11.99
CA SER A 132 8.15 8.85 13.31
C SER A 132 7.65 10.29 13.19
N GLU A 133 8.36 11.13 12.43
CA GLU A 133 7.98 12.52 12.20
C GLU A 133 6.56 12.63 11.64
N PHE A 134 6.19 11.77 10.71
CA PHE A 134 4.83 11.70 10.19
C PHE A 134 3.81 11.34 11.27
N LEU A 135 4.09 10.35 12.13
CA LEU A 135 3.18 9.93 13.20
C LEU A 135 3.01 11.01 14.29
N GLU A 136 3.98 11.89 14.48
CA GLU A 136 3.91 13.02 15.43
C GLU A 136 2.87 14.08 15.04
N HIS A 137 2.45 14.12 13.77
CA HIS A 137 1.40 15.04 13.32
C HIS A 137 -0.01 14.62 13.74
N PHE A 138 -0.19 13.39 14.19
CA PHE A 138 -1.46 12.92 14.74
C PHE A 138 -1.43 13.15 16.24
N SER A 139 -2.47 13.74 16.82
CA SER A 139 -2.59 13.80 18.28
C SER A 139 -2.75 12.40 18.87
N GLU A 140 -3.56 11.57 18.22
CA GLU A 140 -3.87 10.20 18.57
C GLU A 140 -4.01 9.35 17.31
N ILE A 141 -3.67 8.06 17.41
CA ILE A 141 -3.85 7.08 16.34
C ILE A 141 -4.80 6.03 16.90
N GLU A 142 -6.05 6.02 16.45
CA GLU A 142 -7.04 5.03 16.89
C GLU A 142 -6.91 3.71 16.12
N ASP A 143 -6.68 3.82 14.80
CA ASP A 143 -6.71 2.70 13.87
C ASP A 143 -5.63 2.85 12.80
N ALA A 144 -4.63 1.97 12.83
CA ALA A 144 -3.62 1.84 11.80
C ALA A 144 -3.89 0.55 11.02
N ARG A 145 -3.98 0.63 9.68
CA ARG A 145 -4.23 -0.55 8.84
C ARG A 145 -3.26 -0.63 7.70
N PHE A 146 -2.45 -1.68 7.69
CA PHE A 146 -1.55 -1.99 6.60
C PHE A 146 -2.23 -2.90 5.58
N LYS A 147 -1.98 -2.64 4.30
CA LYS A 147 -2.51 -3.41 3.18
C LYS A 147 -1.40 -3.69 2.18
N VAL A 148 -1.25 -4.96 1.83
CA VAL A 148 -0.39 -5.37 0.70
C VAL A 148 -1.19 -5.17 -0.57
N LYS A 149 -0.71 -4.32 -1.47
CA LYS A 149 -1.35 -4.08 -2.78
C LYS A 149 -0.91 -5.10 -3.82
N GLU A 150 0.38 -5.41 -3.82
CA GLU A 150 1.05 -6.32 -4.74
C GLU A 150 2.13 -7.05 -3.95
N ALA A 151 2.30 -8.35 -4.21
CA ALA A 151 3.25 -9.25 -3.58
C ALA A 151 4.16 -9.88 -4.64
#